data_AF-A0A0R2A9K2-F1
#
_entry.id   AF-A0A0R2A9K2-F1
#
_cell.length_a   1.000
_cell.length_b   1.000
_cell.length_c   1.000
_cell.angle_alpha   90.00
_cell.angle_beta   90.00
_cell.angle_gamma   90.00
#
_symmetry.space_group_name_H-M   'P 1'
#
loop_
_entity.id
_entity.type
_entity.pdbx_description
1 polymer ?
#
loop_
_entity_poly.entity_id
_entity_poly.type
_entity_poly.pdbx_seq_one_letter_code
_entity_poly.pdbx_strand_id
1 'polypeptide(L)'
;MNTRYESPNYATQAQYTQQGAQVANTPAVNQEHSVTFQANGEDVKLAPSTVRNYLVSGNGKVTDQEVVMFINLCKYQHLNPFLNEAYIVKFGSQPAQLITSKEAFMKRAEANEHFRGSKAGVIVVRNNEIIYSQGAFALPSDTIVGGWAEVKRDDREEPIHIEISFDEFNKKQATWKDMPANMIRKTALVNALREAFPDSLGSLYTEDDKSETASVVPNQAERKQAQKESAASSLISKALSKSQTKKEPAKHIEAKGAVPVTEMPEKRDPRDPEEEQIDIFKDQIERQKAAKEAE
;
A
#
# COMPACT_ATOMS: atom_id res chain seq x y z
N MET A 1 61.35 -40.93 -52.79
CA MET A 1 60.04 -41.38 -52.29
C MET A 1 58.97 -40.44 -52.84
N ASN A 2 57.87 -41.03 -53.32
CA ASN A 2 56.58 -40.49 -53.80
C ASN A 2 56.55 -39.07 -54.44
N THR A 3 56.28 -38.87 -55.75
CA THR A 3 55.07 -39.18 -56.55
C THR A 3 53.79 -38.48 -56.06
N ARG A 4 52.91 -37.89 -56.89
CA ARG A 4 52.91 -37.49 -58.32
C ARG A 4 51.57 -36.75 -58.56
N TYR A 5 51.48 -35.87 -59.57
CA TYR A 5 50.23 -35.51 -60.31
C TYR A 5 49.10 -34.82 -59.50
N GLU A 6 48.13 -34.12 -60.08
CA GLU A 6 47.99 -33.23 -61.25
C GLU A 6 46.54 -32.71 -61.16
N SER A 7 46.38 -31.40 -60.99
CA SER A 7 45.39 -30.58 -61.71
C SER A 7 43.87 -30.95 -61.57
N PRO A 8 42.92 -30.26 -62.23
CA PRO A 8 41.79 -29.65 -61.47
C PRO A 8 40.42 -30.19 -61.92
N ASN A 9 39.31 -29.77 -61.28
CA ASN A 9 38.16 -29.15 -61.99
C ASN A 9 36.82 -28.96 -61.24
N TYR A 10 36.06 -27.97 -61.78
CA TYR A 10 34.60 -27.82 -61.95
C TYR A 10 33.58 -27.98 -60.80
N ALA A 11 32.73 -26.93 -60.69
CA ALA A 11 31.25 -26.93 -60.61
C ALA A 11 30.54 -27.88 -59.62
N THR A 12 29.52 -27.43 -58.88
CA THR A 12 28.22 -27.00 -59.45
C THR A 12 27.38 -26.13 -58.49
N GLN A 13 26.38 -25.44 -59.06
CA GLN A 13 25.31 -24.77 -58.32
C GLN A 13 24.29 -25.78 -57.77
N ALA A 14 23.68 -25.47 -56.62
CA ALA A 14 22.35 -25.97 -56.26
C ALA A 14 21.59 -24.88 -55.47
N GLN A 15 20.54 -24.33 -56.07
CA GLN A 15 19.55 -23.51 -55.36
C GLN A 15 18.58 -24.44 -54.63
N TYR A 16 18.28 -24.16 -53.36
CA TYR A 16 17.10 -24.70 -52.70
C TYR A 16 16.30 -23.57 -52.05
N THR A 17 15.09 -23.38 -52.57
CA THR A 17 14.05 -22.53 -52.00
C THR A 17 13.54 -23.14 -50.70
N GLN A 18 13.43 -22.35 -49.62
CA GLN A 18 12.48 -22.64 -48.54
C GLN A 18 11.67 -21.40 -48.18
N GLN A 19 10.36 -21.62 -48.08
CA GLN A 19 9.36 -20.64 -47.68
C GLN A 19 9.14 -20.69 -46.15
N GLY A 20 8.67 -19.58 -45.58
CA GLY A 20 7.78 -19.62 -44.42
C GLY A 20 8.41 -19.89 -43.04
N ALA A 21 8.99 -18.85 -42.44
CA ALA A 21 9.10 -18.76 -40.98
C ALA A 21 7.92 -17.92 -40.44
N GLN A 22 7.21 -18.46 -39.46
CA GLN A 22 5.95 -17.90 -38.94
C GLN A 22 6.20 -16.64 -38.10
N VAL A 23 5.33 -15.63 -38.23
CA VAL A 23 5.37 -14.44 -37.37
C VAL A 23 4.86 -14.83 -35.98
N ALA A 24 5.76 -14.94 -35.01
CA ALA A 24 5.38 -15.24 -33.63
C ALA A 24 4.59 -14.07 -33.04
N ASN A 25 3.31 -14.30 -32.77
CA ASN A 25 2.43 -13.33 -32.11
C ASN A 25 2.83 -13.23 -30.63
N THR A 26 3.75 -12.31 -30.32
CA THR A 26 4.07 -11.96 -28.93
C THR A 26 2.85 -11.27 -28.31
N PRO A 27 2.30 -11.77 -27.19
CA PRO A 27 1.19 -11.08 -26.53
C PRO A 27 1.64 -9.68 -26.09
N ALA A 28 0.81 -8.68 -26.34
CA ALA A 28 1.13 -7.29 -26.02
C ALA A 28 1.42 -7.15 -24.50
N VAL A 29 2.64 -6.74 -24.17
CA VAL A 29 3.01 -6.39 -22.80
C VAL A 29 2.20 -5.17 -22.41
N ASN A 30 1.26 -5.36 -21.48
CA ASN A 30 0.53 -4.26 -20.86
C ASN A 30 1.56 -3.30 -20.26
N GLN A 31 1.64 -2.06 -20.75
CA GLN A 31 2.59 -1.07 -20.24
C GLN A 31 2.15 -0.59 -18.86
N GLU A 32 2.50 -1.36 -17.83
CA GLU A 32 2.32 -0.92 -16.45
C GLU A 32 3.17 0.32 -16.17
N HIS A 33 2.51 1.40 -15.75
CA HIS A 33 3.21 2.61 -15.34
C HIS A 33 3.94 2.40 -14.01
N SER A 34 5.27 2.32 -14.06
CA SER A 34 6.13 2.31 -12.88
C SER A 34 6.20 3.68 -12.22
N VAL A 35 6.16 3.73 -10.90
CA VAL A 35 6.37 4.94 -10.09
C VAL A 35 7.83 4.97 -9.61
N THR A 36 8.51 6.10 -9.82
CA THR A 36 9.84 6.38 -9.26
C THR A 36 9.73 7.42 -8.15
N PHE A 37 10.46 7.22 -7.06
CA PHE A 37 10.55 8.13 -5.92
C PHE A 37 11.88 7.94 -5.17
N GLN A 38 12.23 8.92 -4.34
CA GLN A 38 13.43 8.87 -3.51
C GLN A 38 13.11 8.30 -2.13
N ALA A 39 13.95 7.39 -1.63
CA ALA A 39 13.91 6.83 -0.28
C ALA A 39 15.33 6.83 0.30
N ASN A 40 15.55 7.55 1.41
CA ASN A 40 16.87 7.69 2.06
C ASN A 40 18.03 8.09 1.12
N GLY A 41 17.75 8.83 0.04
CA GLY A 41 18.75 9.25 -0.96
C GLY A 41 18.96 8.27 -2.13
N GLU A 42 18.21 7.16 -2.18
CA GLU A 42 18.22 6.20 -3.29
C GLU A 42 16.97 6.36 -4.18
N ASP A 43 17.15 6.22 -5.50
CA ASP A 43 16.02 6.12 -6.45
C ASP A 43 15.37 4.74 -6.37
N VAL A 44 14.14 4.69 -5.87
CA VAL A 44 13.31 3.48 -5.82
C VAL A 44 12.29 3.53 -6.96
N LYS A 45 12.26 2.47 -7.77
CA LYS A 45 11.30 2.29 -8.87
C LYS A 45 10.41 1.08 -8.62
N LEU A 46 9.10 1.30 -8.49
CA LEU A 46 8.09 0.26 -8.28
C LEU A 46 7.12 0.17 -9.46
N ALA A 47 7.02 -1.00 -10.08
CA ALA A 47 5.91 -1.36 -10.95
C ALA A 47 4.90 -2.25 -10.18
N PRO A 48 3.59 -2.23 -10.52
CA PRO A 48 2.59 -3.11 -9.91
C PRO A 48 2.97 -4.60 -9.95
N SER A 49 3.48 -5.08 -11.08
CA SER A 49 4.04 -6.43 -11.27
C SER A 49 5.21 -6.72 -10.32
N THR A 50 6.14 -5.78 -10.12
CA THR A 50 7.24 -5.93 -9.14
C THR A 50 6.71 -6.18 -7.74
N VAL A 51 5.67 -5.43 -7.32
CA VAL A 51 5.03 -5.63 -6.02
C VAL A 51 4.45 -7.03 -5.92
N ARG A 52 3.59 -7.43 -6.87
CA ARG A 52 2.92 -8.74 -6.85
C ARG A 52 3.87 -9.92 -6.86
N ASN A 53 4.95 -9.84 -7.63
CA ASN A 53 5.83 -10.97 -7.89
C ASN A 53 6.91 -11.16 -6.82
N TYR A 54 7.30 -10.10 -6.10
CA TYR A 54 8.48 -10.11 -5.23
C TYR A 54 8.29 -9.51 -3.83
N LEU A 55 7.28 -8.66 -3.61
CA LEU A 55 7.12 -7.91 -2.34
C LEU A 55 5.90 -8.34 -1.52
N VAL A 56 5.00 -9.15 -2.10
CA VAL A 56 3.84 -9.72 -1.38
C VAL A 56 4.27 -10.90 -0.53
N SER A 57 3.92 -10.84 0.76
CA SER A 57 4.06 -11.95 1.69
C SER A 57 2.70 -12.54 2.10
N GLY A 58 2.69 -13.81 2.50
CA GLY A 58 1.47 -14.55 2.85
C GLY A 58 0.96 -15.44 1.72
N ASN A 59 -0.30 -15.88 1.83
CA ASN A 59 -0.92 -16.84 0.90
C ASN A 59 -2.11 -16.25 0.09
N GLY A 60 -2.41 -14.96 0.25
CA GLY A 60 -3.48 -14.26 -0.47
C GLY A 60 -2.97 -13.51 -1.71
N LYS A 61 -3.81 -13.41 -2.75
CA LYS A 61 -3.52 -12.60 -3.95
C LYS A 61 -3.96 -11.15 -3.74
N VAL A 62 -3.03 -10.20 -3.80
CA VAL A 62 -3.33 -8.77 -3.65
C VAL A 62 -4.08 -8.19 -4.86
N THR A 63 -5.00 -7.27 -4.59
CA THR A 63 -5.77 -6.56 -5.63
C THR A 63 -4.97 -5.41 -6.26
N ASP A 64 -5.49 -4.79 -7.31
CA ASP A 64 -4.88 -3.61 -7.94
C ASP A 64 -4.89 -2.41 -6.99
N GLN A 65 -6.01 -2.23 -6.27
CA GLN A 65 -6.15 -1.18 -5.26
C GLN A 65 -5.12 -1.34 -4.13
N GLU A 66 -4.94 -2.56 -3.61
CA GLU A 66 -3.97 -2.84 -2.54
C GLU A 66 -2.52 -2.55 -2.97
N VAL A 67 -2.16 -2.90 -4.21
CA VAL A 67 -0.84 -2.60 -4.80
C VAL A 67 -0.64 -1.10 -5.00
N VAL A 68 -1.64 -0.37 -5.50
CA VAL A 68 -1.56 1.09 -5.65
C VAL A 68 -1.45 1.78 -4.28
N MET A 69 -2.18 1.30 -3.26
CA MET A 69 -2.07 1.82 -1.90
C MET A 69 -0.68 1.57 -1.30
N PHE A 70 -0.09 0.40 -1.53
CA PHE A 70 1.28 0.10 -1.09
C PHE A 70 2.35 0.94 -1.80
N ILE A 71 2.25 1.13 -3.12
CA ILE A 71 3.17 2.01 -3.87
C ILE A 71 3.06 3.45 -3.39
N ASN A 72 1.84 3.95 -3.14
CA ASN A 72 1.62 5.28 -2.59
C ASN A 72 2.16 5.42 -1.16
N LEU A 73 2.00 4.41 -0.30
CA LEU A 73 2.63 4.37 1.01
C LEU A 73 4.15 4.53 0.87
N CYS A 74 4.80 3.66 0.08
CA CYS A 74 6.25 3.72 -0.12
C CYS A 74 6.71 5.08 -0.68
N LYS A 75 5.98 5.63 -1.66
CA LYS A 75 6.28 6.93 -2.28
C LYS A 75 6.19 8.09 -1.29
N TYR A 76 5.04 8.28 -0.64
CA TYR A 76 4.79 9.46 0.20
C TYR A 76 5.47 9.35 1.57
N GLN A 77 5.81 8.13 2.00
CA GLN A 77 6.59 7.89 3.21
C GLN A 77 8.08 7.63 2.92
N HIS A 78 8.55 7.78 1.68
CA HIS A 78 9.97 7.59 1.35
C HIS A 78 10.56 6.26 1.86
N LEU A 79 9.76 5.17 1.85
CA LEU A 79 10.14 3.85 2.35
C LEU A 79 10.66 2.99 1.20
N ASN A 80 11.80 2.33 1.38
CA ASN A 80 12.35 1.39 0.43
C ASN A 80 11.91 -0.06 0.75
N PRO A 81 10.93 -0.65 0.02
CA PRO A 81 10.46 -2.00 0.31
C PRO A 81 11.49 -3.09 -0.03
N PHE A 82 12.49 -2.79 -0.88
CA PHE A 82 13.58 -3.73 -1.16
C PHE A 82 14.57 -3.84 0.01
N LEU A 83 14.62 -2.82 0.87
CA LEU A 83 15.38 -2.81 2.12
C LEU A 83 14.52 -3.19 3.33
N ASN A 84 13.36 -3.83 3.12
CA ASN A 84 12.45 -4.26 4.18
C ASN A 84 11.95 -3.10 5.06
N GLU A 85 11.75 -1.90 4.50
CA GLU A 85 11.20 -0.75 5.23
C GLU A 85 9.66 -0.71 5.20
N ALA A 86 9.07 -1.35 4.19
CA ALA A 86 7.63 -1.50 4.04
C ALA A 86 7.29 -2.88 3.44
N TYR A 87 6.22 -3.49 3.93
CA TYR A 87 5.71 -4.79 3.49
C TYR A 87 4.24 -4.72 3.13
N ILE A 88 3.82 -5.57 2.20
CA ILE A 88 2.42 -5.87 1.90
C ILE A 88 2.16 -7.35 2.18
N VAL A 89 1.35 -7.63 3.19
CA VAL A 89 1.03 -8.99 3.65
C VAL A 89 -0.45 -9.28 3.41
N LYS A 90 -0.78 -10.42 2.80
CA LYS A 90 -2.19 -10.82 2.59
C LYS A 90 -2.40 -12.29 2.90
N PHE A 91 -3.44 -12.57 3.69
CA PHE A 91 -3.86 -13.93 4.05
C PHE A 91 -5.24 -14.24 3.49
N GLY A 92 -5.34 -15.30 2.68
CA GLY A 92 -6.59 -15.71 2.03
C GLY A 92 -7.29 -14.56 1.29
N SER A 93 -8.56 -14.31 1.65
CA SER A 93 -9.40 -13.24 1.12
C SER A 93 -9.36 -11.93 1.90
N GLN A 94 -8.68 -11.87 3.06
CA GLN A 94 -8.71 -10.69 3.94
C GLN A 94 -8.01 -9.49 3.29
N PRO A 95 -8.39 -8.23 3.64
CA PRO A 95 -7.69 -7.03 3.18
C PRO A 95 -6.19 -7.09 3.47
N ALA A 96 -5.37 -6.65 2.52
CA ALA A 96 -3.93 -6.63 2.70
C ALA A 96 -3.51 -5.69 3.84
N GLN A 97 -2.57 -6.15 4.66
CA GLN A 97 -1.90 -5.38 5.68
C GLN A 97 -0.71 -4.67 5.04
N LEU A 98 -0.74 -3.33 5.09
CA LEU A 98 0.40 -2.50 4.72
C LEU A 98 1.15 -2.19 6.02
N ILE A 99 2.40 -2.63 6.11
CA ILE A 99 3.20 -2.62 7.34
C ILE A 99 4.47 -1.81 7.08
N THR A 100 4.77 -0.89 7.98
CA THR A 100 6.08 -0.21 8.04
C THR A 100 6.97 -0.98 9.02
N SER A 101 8.25 -1.16 8.72
CA SER A 101 9.15 -1.87 9.63
C SER A 101 9.57 -1.00 10.82
N LYS A 102 9.93 -1.65 11.93
CA LYS A 102 10.49 -0.98 13.10
C LYS A 102 11.86 -0.35 12.78
N GLU A 103 12.59 -0.86 11.80
CA GLU A 103 13.83 -0.27 11.29
C GLU A 103 13.59 1.10 10.62
N ALA A 104 12.47 1.29 9.91
CA ALA A 104 12.10 2.60 9.37
C ALA A 104 11.78 3.62 10.48
N PHE A 105 11.15 3.18 11.58
CA PHE A 105 10.95 4.01 12.78
C PHE A 105 12.29 4.43 13.40
N MET A 106 13.21 3.46 13.58
CA MET A 106 14.56 3.76 14.12
C MET A 106 15.30 4.75 13.23
N LYS A 107 15.36 4.54 11.91
CA LYS A 107 16.06 5.44 10.97
C LYS A 107 15.53 6.88 11.03
N ARG A 108 14.21 7.07 11.11
CA ARG A 108 13.60 8.41 11.22
C ARG A 108 13.86 9.08 12.56
N ALA A 109 13.98 8.31 13.65
CA ALA A 109 14.38 8.83 14.95
C ALA A 109 15.86 9.24 14.97
N GLU A 110 16.77 8.38 14.48
CA GLU A 110 18.20 8.68 14.36
C GLU A 110 18.49 9.88 13.42
N ALA A 111 17.65 10.11 12.42
CA ALA A 111 17.73 11.28 11.54
C ALA A 111 17.20 12.58 12.18
N ASN A 112 16.57 12.53 13.34
CA ASN A 112 16.03 13.72 14.01
C ASN A 112 17.08 14.35 14.94
N GLU A 113 17.36 15.64 14.74
CA GLU A 113 18.42 16.35 15.49
C GLU A 113 18.23 16.35 17.01
N HIS A 114 16.99 16.21 17.50
CA HIS A 114 16.66 16.18 18.92
C HIS A 114 16.70 14.80 19.55
N PHE A 115 16.83 13.70 18.80
CA PHE A 115 16.85 12.36 19.38
C PHE A 115 18.10 12.13 20.24
N ARG A 116 17.91 11.68 21.48
CA ARG A 116 18.99 11.37 22.44
C ARG A 116 18.98 9.91 22.89
N GLY A 117 18.53 9.04 22.00
CA GLY A 117 18.44 7.60 22.24
C GLY A 117 17.12 7.15 22.88
N SER A 118 16.98 5.83 22.97
CA SER A 118 15.80 5.16 23.53
C SER A 118 16.19 3.97 24.40
N LYS A 119 15.45 3.73 25.48
CA LYS A 119 15.47 2.47 26.23
C LYS A 119 14.18 1.70 25.92
N ALA A 120 14.24 0.38 26.02
CA ALA A 120 13.06 -0.46 25.98
C ALA A 120 13.33 -1.79 26.68
N GLY A 121 12.28 -2.37 27.25
CA GLY A 121 12.37 -3.61 28.01
C GLY A 121 11.03 -4.32 28.16
N VAL A 122 11.01 -5.31 29.06
CA VAL A 122 9.84 -6.12 29.38
C VAL A 122 9.46 -5.93 30.85
N ILE A 123 8.15 -5.91 31.11
CA ILE A 123 7.59 -5.88 32.45
C ILE A 123 7.26 -7.33 32.80
N VAL A 124 7.85 -7.85 33.88
CA VAL A 124 7.66 -9.23 34.33
C VAL A 124 7.18 -9.28 35.78
N VAL A 125 6.41 -10.30 36.11
CA VAL A 125 6.15 -10.70 37.50
C VAL A 125 7.11 -11.83 37.86
N ARG A 126 7.89 -11.61 38.92
CA ARG A 126 8.82 -12.59 39.51
C ARG A 126 8.65 -12.54 41.02
N ASN A 127 8.46 -13.69 41.67
CA ASN A 127 8.25 -13.78 43.12
C ASN A 127 7.13 -12.84 43.65
N ASN A 128 6.05 -12.68 42.87
CA ASN A 128 4.93 -11.75 43.13
C ASN A 128 5.27 -10.24 43.08
N GLU A 129 6.46 -9.86 42.63
CA GLU A 129 6.87 -8.46 42.42
C GLU A 129 6.89 -8.10 40.92
N ILE A 130 6.54 -6.85 40.59
CA ILE A 130 6.64 -6.30 39.23
C ILE A 130 8.07 -5.79 39.03
N ILE A 131 8.74 -6.27 37.97
CA ILE A 131 10.12 -5.92 37.63
C ILE A 131 10.18 -5.38 36.20
N TYR A 132 10.78 -4.19 36.06
CA TYR A 132 11.12 -3.58 34.77
C TYR A 132 12.48 -4.10 34.31
N SER A 133 12.49 -5.15 33.51
CA SER A 133 13.71 -5.71 32.93
C SER A 133 14.12 -4.88 31.72
N GLN A 134 15.38 -4.41 31.67
CA GLN A 134 15.90 -3.70 30.50
C GLN A 134 16.31 -4.71 29.41
N GLY A 135 15.89 -4.48 28.17
CA GLY A 135 16.03 -5.49 27.12
C GLY A 135 14.92 -6.54 27.16
N ALA A 136 14.99 -7.54 26.29
CA ALA A 136 14.02 -8.62 26.21
C ALA A 136 14.37 -9.80 27.14
N PHE A 137 14.92 -9.51 28.32
CA PHE A 137 15.40 -10.53 29.25
C PHE A 137 14.30 -10.93 30.24
N ALA A 138 13.93 -12.21 30.23
CA ALA A 138 13.04 -12.84 31.19
C ALA A 138 13.59 -14.24 31.53
N LEU A 139 13.46 -14.65 32.79
CA LEU A 139 13.79 -16.01 33.24
C LEU A 139 12.64 -16.99 32.92
N PRO A 140 12.90 -18.30 32.85
CA PRO A 140 11.83 -19.30 32.70
C PRO A 140 10.78 -19.31 33.83
N SER A 141 11.11 -18.71 34.98
CA SER A 141 10.21 -18.53 36.13
C SER A 141 9.36 -17.26 36.07
N ASP A 142 9.63 -16.36 35.11
CA ASP A 142 9.00 -15.05 35.03
C ASP A 142 7.71 -15.12 34.21
N THR A 143 6.67 -14.42 34.67
CA THR A 143 5.48 -14.17 33.86
C THR A 143 5.64 -12.82 33.17
N ILE A 144 5.73 -12.79 31.84
CA ILE A 144 5.72 -11.54 31.07
C ILE A 144 4.30 -10.95 31.12
N VAL A 145 4.18 -9.73 31.64
CA VAL A 145 2.89 -9.01 31.77
C VAL A 145 2.81 -7.75 30.92
N GLY A 146 3.94 -7.26 30.40
CA GLY A 146 3.95 -6.09 29.53
C GLY A 146 5.30 -5.79 28.88
N GLY A 147 5.35 -4.67 28.17
CA GLY A 147 6.56 -4.07 27.61
C GLY A 147 6.61 -2.59 27.96
N TRP A 148 7.81 -2.04 28.10
CA TRP A 148 8.02 -0.63 28.38
C TRP A 148 9.07 -0.02 27.44
N ALA A 149 8.97 1.28 27.18
CA ALA A 149 9.98 2.02 26.44
C ALA A 149 10.03 3.50 26.83
N GLU A 150 11.24 4.04 26.87
CA GLU A 150 11.53 5.46 27.04
C GLU A 150 12.20 5.99 25.76
N VAL A 151 11.73 7.12 25.23
CA VAL A 151 12.41 7.86 24.16
C VAL A 151 12.80 9.24 24.67
N LYS A 152 14.10 9.53 24.65
CA LYS A 152 14.63 10.82 25.10
C LYS A 152 14.82 11.76 23.91
N ARG A 153 14.40 13.01 24.11
CA ARG A 153 14.75 14.15 23.26
C ARG A 153 15.43 15.23 24.10
N ASP A 154 16.05 16.24 23.49
CA ASP A 154 16.62 17.40 24.20
C ASP A 154 15.82 18.70 24.09
N ASP A 155 14.81 18.75 23.21
CA ASP A 155 13.82 19.84 23.14
C ASP A 155 12.66 19.67 24.15
N ARG A 156 12.75 18.67 25.03
CA ARG A 156 11.75 18.34 26.06
C ARG A 156 12.45 17.97 27.36
N GLU A 157 11.83 18.33 28.49
CA GLU A 157 12.38 18.02 29.82
C GLU A 157 12.19 16.53 30.16
N GLU A 158 10.95 16.04 30.06
CA GLU A 158 10.62 14.64 30.32
C GLU A 158 10.74 13.77 29.05
N PRO A 159 11.24 12.52 29.18
CA PRO A 159 11.18 11.55 28.08
C PRO A 159 9.73 11.09 27.83
N ILE A 160 9.46 10.65 26.62
CA ILE A 160 8.22 9.90 26.35
C ILE A 160 8.41 8.50 26.91
N HIS A 161 7.63 8.15 27.93
CA HIS A 161 7.60 6.82 28.56
C HIS A 161 6.26 6.13 28.24
N ILE A 162 6.33 4.90 27.73
CA ILE A 162 5.18 4.09 27.36
C ILE A 162 5.28 2.72 28.03
N GLU A 163 4.14 2.25 28.54
CA GLU A 163 3.93 0.89 29.00
C GLU A 163 2.73 0.29 28.29
N ILE A 164 2.84 -0.97 27.87
CA ILE A 164 1.76 -1.70 27.20
C ILE A 164 1.55 -3.07 27.85
N SER A 165 0.29 -3.47 27.98
CA SER A 165 -0.08 -4.79 28.50
C SER A 165 0.24 -5.88 27.49
N PHE A 166 0.79 -7.01 27.96
CA PHE A 166 1.07 -8.16 27.10
C PHE A 166 -0.22 -8.74 26.49
N ASP A 167 -1.31 -8.79 27.26
CA ASP A 167 -2.57 -9.40 26.83
C ASP A 167 -3.30 -8.61 25.73
N GLU A 168 -3.07 -7.29 25.64
CA GLU A 168 -3.67 -6.43 24.61
C GLU A 168 -3.02 -6.66 23.23
N PHE A 169 -1.69 -6.83 23.21
CA PHE A 169 -0.92 -6.93 21.96
C PHE A 169 -0.58 -8.37 21.55
N ASN A 170 -0.70 -9.35 22.45
CA ASN A 170 -0.39 -10.75 22.16
C ASN A 170 -1.36 -11.36 21.12
N LYS A 171 -0.92 -11.41 19.87
CA LYS A 171 -1.70 -11.94 18.74
C LYS A 171 -1.85 -13.46 18.73
N LYS A 172 -1.24 -14.18 19.68
CA LYS A 172 -1.25 -15.66 19.80
C LYS A 172 -0.70 -16.39 18.56
N GLN A 173 -0.03 -15.67 17.66
CA GLN A 173 0.66 -16.16 16.48
C GLN A 173 2.00 -16.83 16.86
N ALA A 174 2.63 -17.55 15.92
CA ALA A 174 3.88 -18.28 16.17
C ALA A 174 4.98 -17.39 16.77
N THR A 175 5.33 -16.28 16.12
CA THR A 175 6.37 -15.33 16.58
C THR A 175 6.12 -14.79 18.01
N TRP A 176 4.85 -14.59 18.38
CA TRP A 176 4.45 -14.15 19.73
C TRP A 176 4.56 -15.26 20.79
N LYS A 177 4.46 -16.54 20.38
CA LYS A 177 4.68 -17.70 21.26
C LYS A 177 6.17 -18.04 21.39
N ASP A 178 6.92 -17.94 20.29
CA ASP A 178 8.33 -18.31 20.20
C ASP A 178 9.25 -17.26 20.82
N MET A 179 8.89 -15.97 20.70
CA MET A 179 9.71 -14.83 21.17
C MET A 179 8.89 -13.71 21.84
N PRO A 180 8.04 -14.01 22.86
CA PRO A 180 7.12 -13.04 23.49
C PRO A 180 7.82 -11.78 24.01
N ALA A 181 8.97 -11.95 24.68
CA ALA A 181 9.75 -10.84 25.25
C ALA A 181 10.27 -9.87 24.17
N ASN A 182 10.74 -10.39 23.03
CA ASN A 182 11.19 -9.56 21.92
C ASN A 182 10.02 -8.80 21.29
N MET A 183 8.87 -9.46 21.10
CA MET A 183 7.71 -8.87 20.45
C MET A 183 7.13 -7.73 21.29
N ILE A 184 6.82 -7.94 22.57
CA ILE A 184 6.21 -6.88 23.39
C ILE A 184 7.16 -5.70 23.61
N ARG A 185 8.48 -5.95 23.76
CA ARG A 185 9.50 -4.89 23.81
C ARG A 185 9.55 -4.08 22.50
N LYS A 186 9.51 -4.75 21.35
CA LYS A 186 9.52 -4.11 20.02
C LYS A 186 8.28 -3.23 19.86
N THR A 187 7.11 -3.73 20.25
CA THR A 187 5.84 -2.99 20.20
C THR A 187 5.85 -1.76 21.12
N ALA A 188 6.37 -1.88 22.35
CA ALA A 188 6.50 -0.74 23.27
C ALA A 188 7.40 0.36 22.68
N LEU A 189 8.57 -0.02 22.13
CA LEU A 189 9.51 0.92 21.50
C LEU A 189 8.91 1.64 20.30
N VAL A 190 8.18 0.93 19.44
CA VAL A 190 7.50 1.54 18.27
C VAL A 190 6.46 2.58 18.70
N ASN A 191 5.68 2.30 19.75
CA ASN A 191 4.69 3.25 20.27
C ASN A 191 5.36 4.48 20.90
N ALA A 192 6.40 4.29 21.73
CA ALA A 192 7.16 5.41 22.30
C ALA A 192 7.83 6.28 21.22
N LEU A 193 8.33 5.68 20.13
CA LEU A 193 8.86 6.42 18.99
C LEU A 193 7.76 7.21 18.25
N ARG A 194 6.58 6.61 18.05
CA ARG A 194 5.42 7.28 17.44
C ARG A 194 5.03 8.56 18.20
N GLU A 195 4.98 8.50 19.53
CA GLU A 195 4.62 9.63 20.38
C GLU A 195 5.77 10.65 20.57
N ALA A 196 7.02 10.20 20.48
CA ALA A 196 8.18 11.09 20.47
C ALA A 196 8.33 11.87 19.16
N PHE A 197 7.89 11.31 18.02
CA PHE A 197 8.02 11.90 16.69
C PHE A 197 6.71 11.88 15.88
N PRO A 198 5.61 12.49 16.36
CA PRO A 198 4.29 12.36 15.75
C PRO A 198 4.25 12.87 14.30
N ASP A 199 4.97 13.95 13.98
CA ASP A 199 5.01 14.53 12.63
C ASP A 199 5.62 13.58 11.58
N SER A 200 6.57 12.74 11.99
CA SER A 200 7.27 11.81 11.09
C SER A 200 6.90 10.35 11.29
N LEU A 201 6.25 9.94 12.38
CA LEU A 201 5.91 8.55 12.68
C LEU A 201 4.41 8.32 12.97
N GLY A 202 3.63 9.38 13.22
CA GLY A 202 2.23 9.28 13.65
C GLY A 202 1.31 8.53 12.68
N SER A 203 1.54 8.68 11.36
CA SER A 203 0.74 8.00 10.32
C SER A 203 1.28 6.63 9.90
N LEU A 204 2.35 6.14 10.52
CA LEU A 204 2.95 4.84 10.20
C LEU A 204 2.41 3.75 11.12
N TYR A 205 2.07 2.61 10.54
CA TYR A 205 1.59 1.43 11.26
C TYR A 205 2.52 0.25 11.02
N THR A 206 2.82 -0.47 12.08
CA THR A 206 3.58 -1.72 12.09
C THR A 206 2.63 -2.93 12.12
N GLU A 207 3.19 -4.13 12.06
CA GLU A 207 2.45 -5.39 12.16
C GLU A 207 1.67 -5.54 13.48
N ASP A 208 2.13 -4.87 14.55
CA ASP A 208 1.54 -5.00 15.88
C ASP A 208 0.31 -4.11 16.09
N ASP A 209 0.20 -2.98 15.38
CA ASP A 209 -0.84 -1.97 15.62
C ASP A 209 -2.26 -2.38 15.19
N LYS A 210 -2.41 -3.48 14.43
CA LYS A 210 -3.73 -3.94 13.95
C LYS A 210 -4.39 -4.95 14.89
N SER A 211 -5.48 -4.54 15.52
CA SER A 211 -6.67 -5.38 15.64
C SER A 211 -7.39 -5.48 14.28
N GLU A 212 -8.25 -6.48 14.08
CA GLU A 212 -8.64 -6.95 12.73
C GLU A 212 -9.51 -6.00 11.87
N THR A 213 -9.81 -4.78 12.34
CA THR A 213 -10.78 -3.86 11.70
C THR A 213 -10.17 -2.61 11.05
N ALA A 214 -8.86 -2.38 11.18
CA ALA A 214 -8.18 -1.22 10.58
C ALA A 214 -8.04 -1.33 9.05
N SER A 215 -9.16 -1.21 8.33
CA SER A 215 -9.20 -0.88 6.91
C SER A 215 -8.59 0.49 6.71
N VAL A 216 -7.57 0.61 5.86
CA VAL A 216 -6.95 1.90 5.54
C VAL A 216 -7.96 2.71 4.72
N VAL A 217 -8.66 3.62 5.39
CA VAL A 217 -9.48 4.67 4.76
C VAL A 217 -8.60 5.91 4.71
N PRO A 218 -8.04 6.31 3.54
CA PRO A 218 -7.22 7.52 3.45
C PRO A 218 -8.04 8.73 3.86
N ASN A 219 -7.40 9.65 4.59
CA ASN A 219 -8.06 10.81 5.17
C ASN A 219 -8.67 11.68 4.05
N GLN A 220 -9.83 12.30 4.30
CA GLN A 220 -10.57 13.01 3.25
C GLN A 220 -9.77 14.18 2.63
N ALA A 221 -8.81 14.74 3.37
CA ALA A 221 -7.87 15.74 2.87
C ALA A 221 -6.96 15.17 1.76
N GLU A 222 -6.32 14.03 2.02
CA GLU A 222 -5.41 13.35 1.09
C GLU A 222 -6.14 12.93 -0.20
N ARG A 223 -7.36 12.40 -0.06
CA ARG A 223 -8.23 12.07 -1.20
C ARG A 223 -8.48 13.28 -2.10
N LYS A 224 -8.81 14.44 -1.52
CA LYS A 224 -9.10 15.68 -2.27
C LYS A 224 -7.87 16.22 -2.98
N GLN A 225 -6.67 16.06 -2.41
CA GLN A 225 -5.43 16.51 -3.04
C GLN A 225 -5.00 15.59 -4.19
N ALA A 226 -4.95 14.27 -3.94
CA ALA A 226 -4.62 13.29 -4.98
C ALA A 226 -5.59 13.31 -6.17
N GLN A 227 -6.88 13.55 -5.93
CA GLN A 227 -7.89 13.72 -6.99
C GLN A 227 -7.65 15.00 -7.82
N LYS A 228 -7.26 16.11 -7.19
CA LYS A 228 -6.93 17.37 -7.91
C LYS A 228 -5.68 17.22 -8.77
N GLU A 229 -4.62 16.61 -8.25
CA GLU A 229 -3.36 16.41 -8.98
C GLU A 229 -3.52 15.42 -10.16
N SER A 230 -4.31 14.36 -9.97
CA SER A 230 -4.70 13.43 -11.04
C SER A 230 -5.55 14.10 -12.13
N ALA A 231 -6.58 14.87 -11.74
CA ALA A 231 -7.44 15.60 -12.67
C ALA A 231 -6.64 16.66 -13.47
N ALA A 232 -5.75 17.41 -12.82
CA ALA A 232 -4.89 18.38 -13.49
C ALA A 232 -3.99 17.71 -14.54
N SER A 233 -3.35 16.59 -14.19
CA SER A 233 -2.47 15.84 -15.10
C SER A 233 -3.23 15.26 -16.31
N SER A 234 -4.46 14.78 -16.10
CA SER A 234 -5.38 14.33 -17.16
C SER A 234 -5.80 15.47 -18.10
N LEU A 235 -6.09 16.65 -17.56
CA LEU A 235 -6.45 17.83 -18.36
C LEU A 235 -5.27 18.38 -19.17
N ILE A 236 -4.07 18.41 -18.59
CA ILE A 236 -2.83 18.89 -19.25
C ILE A 236 -2.46 17.97 -20.42
N SER A 237 -2.44 16.65 -20.20
CA SER A 237 -2.17 15.67 -21.27
C SER A 237 -3.22 15.72 -22.39
N LYS A 238 -4.50 15.92 -22.06
CA LYS A 238 -5.60 16.05 -23.03
C LYS A 238 -5.61 17.39 -23.76
N ALA A 239 -4.98 18.43 -23.21
CA ALA A 239 -4.73 19.70 -23.89
C ALA A 239 -3.53 19.59 -24.85
N LEU A 240 -2.44 18.96 -24.41
CA LEU A 240 -1.24 18.72 -25.23
C LEU A 240 -1.54 17.85 -26.46
N SER A 241 -2.33 16.78 -26.32
CA SER A 241 -2.66 15.91 -27.47
C SER A 241 -3.56 16.58 -28.52
N LYS A 242 -4.35 17.60 -28.15
CA LYS A 242 -5.20 18.36 -29.07
C LYS A 242 -4.45 19.43 -29.86
N SER A 243 -3.25 19.81 -29.47
CA SER A 243 -2.51 20.92 -30.07
C SER A 243 -1.77 20.57 -31.38
N GLN A 244 -1.65 19.27 -31.73
CA GLN A 244 -0.86 18.83 -32.89
C GLN A 244 -1.68 18.51 -34.17
N THR A 245 -2.99 18.71 -34.19
CA THR A 245 -3.84 18.40 -35.36
C THR A 245 -4.80 19.53 -35.76
N LYS A 246 -4.26 20.66 -36.25
CA LYS A 246 -4.78 21.43 -37.41
C LYS A 246 -3.99 22.73 -37.71
N LYS A 247 -3.35 22.76 -38.88
CA LYS A 247 -3.27 23.91 -39.81
C LYS A 247 -3.92 23.41 -41.10
N GLU A 248 -4.72 24.13 -41.89
CA GLU A 248 -5.26 25.50 -41.90
C GLU A 248 -6.46 25.46 -42.93
N PRO A 249 -7.06 26.57 -43.39
CA PRO A 249 -7.72 27.67 -42.69
C PRO A 249 -9.24 27.72 -43.00
N ALA A 250 -10.00 28.49 -42.23
CA ALA A 250 -11.30 29.04 -42.69
C ALA A 250 -11.61 30.37 -41.99
N LYS A 251 -11.98 31.39 -42.77
CA LYS A 251 -12.50 32.67 -42.27
C LYS A 251 -14.03 32.60 -42.09
N HIS A 252 -14.53 33.55 -41.29
CA HIS A 252 -15.77 34.33 -41.47
C HIS A 252 -17.02 34.00 -40.62
N ILE A 253 -17.33 34.99 -39.76
CA ILE A 253 -18.65 35.58 -39.42
C ILE A 253 -19.63 34.84 -38.47
N GLU A 254 -19.90 35.54 -37.35
CA GLU A 254 -21.19 35.95 -36.72
C GLU A 254 -22.48 35.12 -36.89
N ALA A 255 -23.56 35.30 -36.11
CA ALA A 255 -23.82 35.63 -34.69
C ALA A 255 -25.37 35.71 -34.52
N LYS A 256 -25.90 35.55 -33.29
CA LYS A 256 -27.34 35.66 -32.92
C LYS A 256 -28.23 34.53 -33.50
N GLY A 257 -29.36 34.13 -32.90
CA GLY A 257 -29.94 34.46 -31.59
C GLY A 257 -31.43 34.08 -31.49
N ALA A 258 -31.95 33.98 -30.26
CA ALA A 258 -33.37 33.92 -29.85
C ALA A 258 -34.20 32.61 -30.03
N VAL A 259 -35.17 32.47 -29.11
CA VAL A 259 -36.15 31.37 -28.86
C VAL A 259 -37.54 31.79 -29.41
N PRO A 260 -38.60 30.94 -29.57
CA PRO A 260 -39.41 30.49 -28.41
C PRO A 260 -40.22 29.15 -28.49
N VAL A 261 -40.41 28.53 -27.31
CA VAL A 261 -41.62 27.91 -26.71
C VAL A 261 -42.65 27.12 -27.56
N THR A 262 -42.79 25.82 -27.25
CA THR A 262 -44.04 24.99 -27.06
C THR A 262 -43.63 23.48 -26.95
N GLU A 263 -44.27 22.53 -26.23
CA GLU A 263 -45.23 22.54 -25.11
C GLU A 263 -45.22 21.15 -24.36
N MET A 264 -46.32 20.76 -23.71
CA MET A 264 -46.59 19.54 -22.88
C MET A 264 -46.54 18.18 -23.62
N PRO A 265 -46.46 16.99 -22.94
CA PRO A 265 -46.80 16.74 -21.53
C PRO A 265 -45.71 16.08 -20.65
N GLU A 266 -45.96 16.17 -19.34
CA GLU A 266 -45.18 15.60 -18.25
C GLU A 266 -45.13 14.06 -18.30
N LYS A 267 -43.97 13.50 -18.66
CA LYS A 267 -43.64 12.10 -18.35
C LYS A 267 -42.94 12.04 -17.00
N ARG A 268 -43.50 11.23 -16.10
CA ARG A 268 -42.92 10.94 -14.77
C ARG A 268 -41.47 10.46 -14.94
N ASP A 269 -40.58 11.04 -14.15
CA ASP A 269 -39.19 10.60 -14.07
C ASP A 269 -39.13 9.13 -13.62
N PRO A 270 -38.18 8.31 -14.09
CA PRO A 270 -37.89 7.02 -13.47
C PRO A 270 -37.44 7.30 -12.04
N ARG A 271 -38.16 6.77 -11.04
CA ARG A 271 -37.69 6.84 -9.65
C ARG A 271 -36.35 6.13 -9.54
N ASP A 272 -35.49 6.71 -8.70
CA ASP A 272 -34.12 6.23 -8.51
C ASP A 272 -34.15 4.75 -8.06
N PRO A 273 -33.37 3.83 -8.68
CA PRO A 273 -33.31 2.43 -8.27
C PRO A 273 -32.99 2.19 -6.80
N GLU A 274 -32.43 3.19 -6.10
CA GLU A 274 -32.22 3.15 -4.65
C GLU A 274 -33.51 3.39 -3.85
N GLU A 275 -34.44 4.26 -4.29
CA GLU A 275 -35.72 4.50 -3.61
C GLU A 275 -36.65 3.27 -3.68
N GLU A 276 -36.69 2.60 -4.83
CA GLU A 276 -37.51 1.39 -5.02
C GLU A 276 -37.01 0.23 -4.13
N GLN A 277 -35.70 0.11 -3.95
CA GLN A 277 -35.11 -0.86 -3.01
C GLN A 277 -35.41 -0.52 -1.54
N ILE A 278 -35.42 0.76 -1.17
CA ILE A 278 -35.74 1.21 0.18
C ILE A 278 -37.19 0.87 0.55
N ASP A 279 -38.15 1.08 -0.34
CA ASP A 279 -39.56 0.75 -0.06
C ASP A 279 -39.82 -0.77 -0.02
N ILE A 280 -39.16 -1.57 -0.89
CA ILE A 280 -39.21 -3.04 -0.80
C ILE A 280 -38.66 -3.53 0.55
N PHE A 281 -37.59 -2.93 1.06
CA PHE A 281 -37.00 -3.32 2.33
C PHE A 281 -37.87 -2.92 3.54
N LYS A 282 -38.57 -1.78 3.48
CA LYS A 282 -39.55 -1.38 4.51
C LYS A 282 -40.74 -2.35 4.58
N ASP A 283 -41.33 -2.68 3.44
CA ASP A 283 -42.47 -3.63 3.36
C ASP A 283 -42.09 -5.03 3.88
N GLN A 284 -40.85 -5.49 3.64
CA GLN A 284 -40.33 -6.71 4.26
C GLN A 284 -40.20 -6.63 5.79
N ILE A 285 -39.74 -5.49 6.32
CA ILE A 285 -39.62 -5.27 7.78
C ILE A 285 -41.01 -5.22 8.44
N GLU A 286 -41.98 -4.54 7.84
CA GLU A 286 -43.35 -4.47 8.39
C GLU A 286 -44.04 -5.84 8.39
N ARG A 287 -43.87 -6.64 7.34
CA ARG A 287 -44.37 -8.03 7.31
C ARG A 287 -43.71 -8.92 8.36
N GLN A 288 -42.41 -8.76 8.61
CA GLN A 288 -41.71 -9.50 9.67
C GLN A 288 -42.12 -9.07 11.09
N LYS A 289 -42.50 -7.80 11.29
CA LYS A 289 -43.10 -7.35 12.56
C LYS A 289 -44.50 -7.92 12.75
N ALA A 290 -45.37 -7.80 11.74
CA ALA A 290 -46.73 -8.33 11.80
C ALA A 290 -46.76 -9.85 12.05
N ALA A 291 -45.82 -10.60 11.49
CA ALA A 291 -45.68 -12.04 11.74
C ALA A 291 -45.22 -12.38 13.16
N LYS A 292 -44.55 -11.47 13.88
CA LYS A 292 -44.11 -11.63 15.28
C LYS A 292 -45.13 -11.15 16.32
N GLU A 293 -46.14 -10.38 15.91
CA GLU A 293 -47.22 -9.91 16.77
C GLU A 293 -48.46 -10.82 16.72
N ALA A 294 -48.39 -11.91 15.93
CA ALA A 294 -49.43 -12.91 15.73
C ALA A 294 -49.08 -14.30 16.32
N GLU A 295 -48.01 -14.40 17.10
CA GLU A 295 -47.50 -15.61 17.78
C GLU A 295 -47.46 -15.38 19.31
#